data_AF-A0A0S8IKJ6-F1
#
_entry.id   AF-A0A0S8IKJ6-F1
#
_cell.length_a   1.000
_cell.length_b   1.000
_cell.length_c   1.000
_cell.angle_alpha   90.00
_cell.angle_beta   90.00
_cell.angle_gamma   90.00
#
_symmetry.space_group_name_H-M   'P 1'
#
loop_
_entity.id
_entity.type
_entity.pdbx_description
1 polymer ?
#
loop_
_entity_poly.entity_id
_entity_poly.type
_entity_poly.pdbx_seq_one_letter_code
_entity_poly.pdbx_strand_id
1 'polypeptide(L)'
;MAMLYKNGYTLIEIIIVIIIVSIIASLALSYYSNVKENALDKQVKADLRLLRVAQLSYRMDHNGVYYPSSGSTSVIADINYNLKVHLPGGETAAWNFAVWSTGCSRATRNGGDSRSWYLTIDDEDEDPNPGAGCP
;
A
#
# COMPACT_ATOMS: atom_id res chain seq x y z
N MET A 1 39.27 1.24 50.91
CA MET A 1 38.91 0.23 49.90
C MET A 1 37.39 0.20 49.83
N ALA A 2 36.80 0.79 48.79
CA ALA A 2 35.35 0.96 48.68
C ALA A 2 34.70 -0.37 48.26
N MET A 3 33.70 -0.81 49.03
CA MET A 3 32.93 -2.02 48.77
C MET A 3 31.87 -1.69 47.71
N LEU A 4 32.08 -2.16 46.47
CA LEU A 4 31.09 -2.03 45.40
C LEU A 4 29.93 -3.00 45.71
N TYR A 5 28.79 -2.45 46.12
CA TYR A 5 27.55 -3.19 46.33
C TYR A 5 27.07 -3.75 44.98
N LYS A 6 27.30 -5.05 44.73
CA LYS A 6 26.78 -5.72 43.54
C LYS A 6 25.29 -6.02 43.75
N ASN A 7 24.45 -5.13 43.24
CA ASN A 7 23.02 -5.37 43.05
C ASN A 7 22.83 -6.47 41.99
N GLY A 8 22.55 -7.69 42.41
CA GLY A 8 22.17 -8.79 41.53
C GLY A 8 20.66 -8.85 41.37
N TYR A 9 20.17 -8.88 40.13
CA TYR A 9 18.78 -9.15 39.80
C TYR A 9 18.42 -10.59 40.21
N THR A 10 17.22 -10.80 40.74
CA THR A 10 16.79 -12.13 41.17
C THR A 10 16.31 -12.97 39.98
N LEU A 11 16.46 -14.31 40.05
CA LEU A 11 15.96 -15.20 38.99
C LEU A 11 14.45 -15.04 38.76
N ILE A 12 13.70 -14.87 39.84
CA ILE A 12 12.24 -14.67 39.77
C ILE A 12 11.85 -13.36 39.08
N GLU A 13 12.69 -12.33 39.18
CA GLU A 13 12.46 -11.03 38.57
C GLU A 13 12.66 -11.08 37.05
N ILE A 14 13.61 -11.87 36.56
CA ILE A 14 13.71 -12.14 35.11
C ILE A 14 12.56 -13.04 34.64
N ILE A 15 12.12 -14.03 35.45
CA ILE A 15 11.02 -14.94 35.10
C ILE A 15 9.69 -14.20 34.95
N ILE A 16 9.36 -13.29 35.88
CA ILE A 16 8.11 -12.52 35.79
C ILE A 16 8.14 -11.57 34.58
N VAL A 17 9.30 -10.97 34.27
CA VAL A 17 9.43 -10.07 33.11
C VAL A 17 9.20 -10.81 31.79
N ILE A 18 9.77 -11.99 31.59
CA ILE A 18 9.54 -12.75 30.34
C ILE A 18 8.09 -13.23 30.22
N ILE A 19 7.42 -13.53 31.34
CA ILE A 19 5.99 -13.89 31.35
C ILE A 19 5.16 -12.69 30.88
N ILE A 20 5.39 -11.50 31.46
CA ILE A 20 4.63 -10.30 31.08
C ILE A 20 4.90 -9.92 29.62
N VAL A 21 6.17 -9.92 29.18
CA VAL A 21 6.53 -9.58 27.80
C VAL A 21 5.95 -10.57 26.79
N SER A 22 5.90 -11.87 27.10
CA SER A 22 5.31 -12.87 26.19
C SER A 22 3.80 -12.71 26.00
N ILE A 23 3.08 -12.31 27.05
CA ILE A 23 1.63 -12.01 26.98
C ILE A 23 1.41 -10.77 26.09
N ILE A 24 2.16 -9.68 26.30
CA ILE A 24 2.02 -8.45 25.52
C ILE A 24 2.42 -8.67 24.05
N ALA A 25 3.51 -9.40 23.80
CA ALA A 25 3.97 -9.69 22.45
C ALA A 25 2.94 -10.48 21.64
N SER A 26 2.23 -11.42 22.27
CA SER A 26 1.20 -12.22 21.62
C SER A 26 0.02 -11.36 21.13
N LEU A 27 -0.42 -10.40 21.93
CA LEU A 27 -1.51 -9.47 21.55
C LEU A 27 -1.07 -8.45 20.49
N ALA A 28 0.17 -7.98 20.59
CA ALA A 28 0.72 -6.97 19.68
C ALA A 28 0.75 -7.45 18.21
N LEU A 29 1.03 -8.73 17.95
CA LEU A 29 1.10 -9.28 16.58
C LEU A 29 -0.23 -9.20 15.84
N SER A 30 -1.34 -9.54 16.51
CA SER A 30 -2.67 -9.51 15.91
C SER A 30 -3.15 -8.08 15.63
N TYR A 31 -2.88 -7.16 16.57
CA TYR A 31 -3.20 -5.75 16.40
C TYR A 31 -2.40 -5.10 15.27
N TYR A 32 -1.09 -5.38 15.21
CA TYR A 32 -0.20 -4.81 14.19
C TYR A 32 -0.63 -5.12 12.77
N SER A 33 -1.13 -6.34 12.51
CA SER A 33 -1.58 -6.75 11.18
C SER A 33 -2.75 -5.87 10.66
N ASN A 34 -3.73 -5.57 11.50
CA ASN A 34 -4.87 -4.73 11.13
C ASN A 34 -4.46 -3.28 10.87
N VAL A 35 -3.57 -2.73 11.71
CA VAL A 35 -3.06 -1.36 11.52
C VAL A 35 -2.26 -1.25 10.22
N LYS A 36 -1.45 -2.26 9.91
CA LYS A 36 -0.69 -2.34 8.66
C LYS A 36 -1.61 -2.35 7.44
N GLU A 37 -2.64 -3.20 7.42
CA GLU A 37 -3.57 -3.25 6.28
C GLU A 37 -4.33 -1.92 6.10
N ASN A 38 -4.75 -1.27 7.19
CA ASN A 38 -5.38 0.06 7.10
C ASN A 38 -4.43 1.14 6.56
N ALA A 39 -3.14 1.07 6.88
CA ALA A 39 -2.13 1.98 6.32
C ALA A 39 -1.92 1.73 4.83
N LEU A 40 -1.86 0.46 4.42
CA LEU A 40 -1.75 0.06 3.01
C LEU A 40 -2.96 0.50 2.18
N ASP A 41 -4.18 0.41 2.73
CA ASP A 41 -5.41 0.88 2.08
C ASP A 41 -5.41 2.41 1.89
N LYS A 42 -4.91 3.16 2.87
CA LYS A 42 -4.78 4.62 2.75
C LYS A 42 -3.73 5.01 1.72
N GLN A 43 -2.60 4.31 1.71
CA GLN A 43 -1.51 4.53 0.75
C GLN A 43 -1.99 4.29 -0.68
N VAL A 44 -2.61 3.13 -0.96
CA VAL A 44 -3.06 2.80 -2.32
C VAL A 44 -4.11 3.77 -2.83
N LYS A 45 -4.97 4.30 -1.95
CA LYS A 45 -5.95 5.31 -2.35
C LYS A 45 -5.28 6.62 -2.77
N ALA A 46 -4.23 7.04 -2.07
CA ALA A 46 -3.43 8.20 -2.47
C ALA A 46 -2.69 7.94 -3.80
N ASP A 47 -2.13 6.74 -3.99
CA ASP A 47 -1.46 6.34 -5.23
C ASP A 47 -2.43 6.35 -6.44
N LEU A 48 -3.69 5.94 -6.25
CA LEU A 48 -4.71 6.01 -7.30
C LEU A 48 -5.11 7.44 -7.66
N ARG A 49 -5.18 8.35 -6.68
CA ARG A 49 -5.39 9.80 -6.95
C ARG A 49 -4.22 10.39 -7.71
N LEU A 50 -2.99 10.02 -7.34
CA LEU A 50 -1.78 10.40 -8.08
C LEU A 50 -1.85 9.90 -9.53
N LEU A 51 -2.27 8.65 -9.74
CA LEU A 51 -2.47 8.10 -11.08
C LEU A 51 -3.52 8.85 -11.88
N ARG A 52 -4.64 9.27 -11.28
CA ARG A 52 -5.66 10.11 -11.95
C ARG A 52 -5.05 11.42 -12.46
N VAL A 53 -4.30 12.12 -11.62
CA VAL A 53 -3.63 13.37 -12.01
C VAL A 53 -2.58 13.11 -13.10
N ALA A 54 -1.81 12.03 -12.98
CA ALA A 54 -0.80 11.66 -13.97
C ALA A 54 -1.42 11.31 -15.34
N GLN A 55 -2.55 10.62 -15.35
CA GLN A 55 -3.30 10.32 -16.58
C GLN A 55 -3.84 11.59 -17.24
N LEU A 56 -4.35 12.53 -16.44
CA LEU A 56 -4.79 13.84 -16.94
C LEU A 56 -3.62 14.62 -17.56
N SER A 57 -2.47 14.65 -16.90
CA SER A 57 -1.26 15.27 -17.44
C SER A 57 -0.83 14.61 -18.75
N TYR A 58 -0.78 13.27 -18.79
CA TYR A 58 -0.42 12.52 -19.99
C TYR A 58 -1.36 12.84 -21.16
N ARG A 59 -2.67 12.93 -20.89
CA ARG A 59 -3.70 13.28 -21.88
C ARG A 59 -3.48 14.67 -22.49
N MET A 60 -3.07 15.64 -21.68
CA MET A 60 -2.77 16.99 -22.16
C MET A 60 -1.58 16.99 -23.13
N ASP A 61 -0.58 16.15 -22.86
CA ASP A 61 0.63 16.05 -23.68
C ASP A 61 0.43 15.19 -24.95
N HIS A 62 -0.51 14.23 -24.94
CA HIS A 62 -0.69 13.22 -25.99
C HIS A 62 -2.02 13.35 -26.73
N ASN A 63 -2.34 14.56 -27.18
CA ASN A 63 -3.47 14.84 -28.08
C ASN A 63 -4.83 14.30 -27.58
N GLY A 64 -5.07 14.30 -26.26
CA GLY A 64 -6.35 13.89 -25.70
C GLY A 64 -6.46 12.39 -25.38
N VAL A 65 -5.39 11.61 -25.52
CA VAL A 65 -5.39 10.15 -25.28
C VAL A 65 -4.79 9.81 -23.90
N TYR A 66 -5.40 8.90 -23.15
CA TYR A 66 -4.86 8.39 -21.88
C TYR A 66 -3.81 7.30 -22.11
N TYR A 67 -3.03 6.98 -21.06
CA TYR A 67 -2.07 5.89 -21.10
C TYR A 67 -2.67 4.59 -20.53
N PRO A 68 -2.44 3.42 -21.14
CA PRO A 68 -1.80 3.23 -22.44
C PRO A 68 -2.72 3.72 -23.56
N SER A 69 -2.18 3.94 -24.77
CA SER A 69 -2.99 4.38 -25.91
C SER A 69 -4.07 3.38 -26.36
N SER A 70 -3.98 2.13 -25.91
CA SER A 70 -4.98 1.08 -26.18
C SER A 70 -4.95 0.00 -25.10
N GLY A 71 -6.11 -0.50 -24.71
CA GLY A 71 -6.24 -1.63 -23.79
C GLY A 71 -5.81 -1.27 -22.37
N SER A 72 -5.02 -2.13 -21.74
CA SER A 72 -4.50 -1.92 -20.39
C SER A 72 -3.05 -2.40 -20.25
N THR A 73 -2.36 -1.86 -19.24
CA THR A 73 -1.06 -2.37 -18.81
C THR A 73 -1.02 -2.46 -17.29
N SER A 74 -0.37 -3.52 -16.80
CA SER A 74 -0.06 -3.74 -15.38
C SER A 74 1.45 -3.73 -15.11
N VAL A 75 2.25 -3.37 -16.12
CA VAL A 75 3.71 -3.33 -15.99
C VAL A 75 4.11 -2.05 -15.26
N ILE A 76 4.44 -2.18 -13.97
CA ILE A 76 4.76 -1.03 -13.09
C ILE A 76 5.91 -0.17 -13.65
N ALA A 77 6.93 -0.78 -14.25
CA ALA A 77 8.03 -0.04 -14.85
C ALA A 77 7.54 0.92 -15.96
N ASP A 78 6.64 0.43 -16.82
CA ASP A 78 6.09 1.22 -17.92
C ASP A 78 5.14 2.31 -17.40
N ILE A 79 4.33 1.98 -16.39
CA ILE A 79 3.43 2.95 -15.73
C ILE A 79 4.26 4.07 -15.12
N ASN A 80 5.27 3.74 -14.31
CA ASN A 80 6.15 4.73 -13.67
C ASN A 80 6.87 5.61 -14.69
N TYR A 81 7.36 5.00 -15.78
CA TYR A 81 8.08 5.73 -16.82
C TYR A 81 7.19 6.66 -17.64
N ASN A 82 6.02 6.19 -18.10
CA ASN A 82 5.15 6.94 -19.00
C ASN A 82 4.29 7.97 -18.26
N LEU A 83 3.75 7.61 -17.11
CA LEU A 83 2.93 8.51 -16.28
C LEU A 83 3.76 9.36 -15.32
N LYS A 84 5.10 9.20 -15.29
CA LYS A 84 6.01 9.97 -14.42
C LYS A 84 5.65 9.86 -12.93
N VAL A 85 5.19 8.68 -12.51
CA VAL A 85 4.86 8.34 -11.12
C VAL A 85 5.88 7.38 -10.52
N HIS A 86 5.86 7.22 -9.20
CA HIS A 86 6.70 6.25 -8.49
C HIS A 86 5.86 5.30 -7.66
N LEU A 87 5.28 4.30 -8.33
CA LEU A 87 4.52 3.24 -7.70
C LEU A 87 5.43 2.09 -7.28
N PRO A 88 5.19 1.48 -6.11
CA PRO A 88 5.91 0.29 -5.69
C PRO A 88 5.57 -0.89 -6.62
N GLY A 89 6.59 -1.67 -6.98
CA GLY A 89 6.46 -2.89 -7.78
C GLY A 89 7.38 -4.00 -7.28
N GLY A 90 7.25 -5.20 -7.87
CA GLY A 90 8.05 -6.38 -7.52
C GLY A 90 7.35 -7.34 -6.55
N GLU A 91 8.06 -8.42 -6.18
CA GLU A 91 7.50 -9.56 -5.42
C GLU A 91 7.01 -9.18 -4.02
N THR A 92 7.54 -8.11 -3.43
CA THR A 92 7.17 -7.64 -2.10
C THR A 92 6.14 -6.51 -2.11
N ALA A 93 5.66 -6.09 -3.28
CA ALA A 93 4.66 -5.03 -3.39
C ALA A 93 3.34 -5.49 -2.76
N ALA A 94 2.72 -4.61 -1.96
CA ALA A 94 1.42 -4.90 -1.35
C ALA A 94 0.27 -4.83 -2.36
N TRP A 95 0.43 -4.06 -3.43
CA TRP A 95 -0.60 -3.80 -4.44
C TRP A 95 -0.01 -3.93 -5.83
N ASN A 96 -0.76 -4.56 -6.73
CA ASN A 96 -0.53 -4.52 -8.16
C ASN A 96 -1.37 -3.43 -8.77
N PHE A 97 -0.77 -2.59 -9.61
CA PHE A 97 -1.47 -1.52 -10.31
C PHE A 97 -1.69 -1.89 -11.77
N ALA A 98 -2.82 -1.47 -12.31
CA ALA A 98 -3.12 -1.52 -13.73
C ALA A 98 -3.79 -0.22 -14.14
N VAL A 99 -3.52 0.20 -15.38
CA VAL A 99 -4.09 1.41 -15.97
C VAL A 99 -4.64 1.09 -17.36
N TRP A 100 -5.72 1.75 -17.73
CA TRP A 100 -6.45 1.52 -18.98
C TRP A 100 -6.47 2.76 -19.85
N SER A 101 -6.57 2.54 -21.16
CA SER A 101 -6.72 3.59 -22.17
C SER A 101 -7.98 4.44 -22.02
N THR A 102 -8.93 3.98 -21.19
CA THR A 102 -10.13 4.73 -20.80
C THR A 102 -9.88 5.75 -19.69
N GLY A 103 -8.66 5.80 -19.13
CA GLY A 103 -8.36 6.62 -17.96
C GLY A 103 -8.70 5.96 -16.62
N CYS A 104 -9.14 4.70 -16.63
CA CYS A 104 -9.34 3.94 -15.40
C CYS A 104 -8.00 3.46 -14.83
N SER A 105 -7.83 3.54 -13.52
CA SER A 105 -6.71 2.97 -12.78
C SER A 105 -7.22 2.04 -11.69
N ARG A 106 -6.63 0.85 -11.55
CA ARG A 106 -6.99 -0.14 -10.53
C ARG A 106 -5.77 -0.57 -9.75
N ALA A 107 -5.95 -0.77 -8.45
CA ALA A 107 -5.01 -1.47 -7.61
C ALA A 107 -5.65 -2.75 -7.05
N THR A 108 -4.92 -3.86 -7.07
CA THR A 108 -5.36 -5.17 -6.56
C THR A 108 -4.39 -5.65 -5.48
N ARG A 109 -4.91 -6.06 -4.32
CA ARG A 109 -4.12 -6.48 -3.17
C ARG A 109 -3.38 -7.79 -3.45
N ASN A 110 -2.08 -7.82 -3.15
CA ASN A 110 -1.25 -9.01 -3.27
C ASN A 110 -1.33 -9.90 -2.01
N GLY A 111 -1.78 -11.15 -2.15
CA GLY A 111 -1.68 -12.13 -1.06
C GLY A 111 -2.94 -12.36 -0.21
N GLY A 112 -4.14 -12.41 -0.82
CA GLY A 112 -5.21 -13.28 -0.31
C GLY A 112 -6.63 -12.72 -0.29
N ASP A 113 -6.82 -11.44 -0.01
CA ASP A 113 -8.18 -10.89 0.24
C ASP A 113 -8.90 -10.40 -1.03
N SER A 114 -8.24 -10.48 -2.19
CA SER A 114 -8.77 -10.01 -3.50
C SER A 114 -9.30 -8.57 -3.52
N ARG A 115 -9.05 -7.80 -2.45
CA ARG A 115 -9.46 -6.41 -2.32
C ARG A 115 -8.86 -5.61 -3.47
N SER A 116 -9.72 -4.80 -4.07
CA SER A 116 -9.33 -3.94 -5.16
C SER A 116 -9.96 -2.57 -4.97
N TRP A 117 -9.23 -1.57 -5.42
CA TRP A 117 -9.67 -0.20 -5.47
C TRP A 117 -9.48 0.28 -6.90
N TYR A 118 -10.43 1.04 -7.42
CA TYR A 118 -10.31 1.66 -8.73
C TYR A 118 -10.72 3.12 -8.66
N LEU A 119 -10.17 3.91 -9.57
CA LEU A 119 -10.55 5.29 -9.75
C LEU A 119 -10.55 5.59 -11.24
N THR A 120 -11.65 6.14 -11.72
CA THR A 120 -11.78 6.64 -13.09
C THR A 120 -11.60 8.15 -13.11
N ILE A 121 -11.27 8.70 -14.29
CA ILE A 121 -11.11 10.14 -14.44
C ILE A 121 -12.46 10.87 -14.39
N ASP A 122 -13.55 10.16 -14.73
CA ASP A 122 -14.90 10.68 -14.78
C ASP A 122 -15.65 10.50 -13.44
N ASP A 123 -15.05 9.86 -12.44
CA ASP A 123 -15.65 9.72 -11.11
C ASP A 123 -15.84 11.10 -10.47
N GLU A 124 -17.08 11.39 -10.03
CA GLU A 124 -17.44 12.64 -9.34
C GLU A 124 -16.74 12.76 -7.99
N ASP A 125 -16.56 11.62 -7.31
CA ASP A 125 -15.81 11.53 -6.07
C ASP A 125 -14.29 11.46 -6.34
N GLU A 126 -13.52 12.12 -5.47
CA GLU A 126 -12.05 12.03 -5.50
C GLU A 126 -11.53 10.74 -4.83
N ASP A 127 -12.40 10.04 -4.12
CA ASP A 127 -12.08 8.84 -3.38
C ASP A 127 -12.18 7.59 -4.26
N PRO A 128 -11.16 6.72 -4.28
CA PRO A 128 -11.22 5.47 -5.04
C PRO A 128 -12.34 4.54 -4.56
N ASN A 129 -13.05 3.99 -5.54
CA ASN A 129 -14.16 3.08 -5.38
C ASN A 129 -13.68 1.65 -5.10
N PRO A 130 -14.37 0.88 -4.24
CA PRO A 130 -14.03 -0.52 -4.00
C PRO A 130 -14.45 -1.40 -5.19
N GLY A 131 -13.62 -2.40 -5.49
CA GLY A 131 -13.90 -3.44 -6.48
C GLY A 131 -13.08 -3.36 -7.77
N ALA A 132 -13.55 -4.05 -8.80
CA ALA A 132 -12.81 -4.29 -10.03
C ALA A 132 -13.28 -3.45 -11.23
N GLY A 133 -13.93 -2.31 -11.01
CA GLY A 133 -14.72 -1.55 -12.00
C GLY A 133 -13.99 -1.00 -13.24
N CYS A 134 -12.71 -1.31 -13.43
CA CYS A 134 -12.04 -1.05 -14.71
C CYS A 134 -12.38 -2.12 -15.76
N PRO A 135 -12.39 -1.77 -17.07
CA PRO A 135 -12.75 -2.68 -18.16
C PRO A 135 -11.95 -3.98 -18.25
#